data_AF-A0ABD5XR36-F1
#
_entry.id   AF-A0ABD5XR36-F1
#
_cell.length_a   1.000
_cell.length_b   1.000
_cell.length_c   1.000
_cell.angle_alpha   90.00
_cell.angle_beta   90.00
_cell.angle_gamma   90.00
#
_symmetry.space_group_name_H-M   'P 1'
#
loop_
_entity.id
_entity.type
_entity.pdbx_description
1 polymer ?
#
loop_
_entity_poly.entity_id
_entity_poly.type
_entity_poly.pdbx_seq_one_letter_code
_entity_poly.pdbx_strand_id
1 'polypeptide(L)'
;MEAVLEQRPVPPGLPHPAGVLCVRARVRRQGRRDHPRLAAVLAFPPVATGLAMWMPATEPLVRQEARLVAWGSYTALDAVHGPLFVAALAYSYLFVAVGLLQLVSTSLRAPLVYKQQSALVALGAVVPIGASVASYISGYTIIDLTPVALSAFGVAVAVALARYCC
;
A
#
# COMPACT_ATOMS: atom_id res chain seq x y z
N MET A 1 58.92 9.32 -19.86
CA MET A 1 58.00 9.26 -21.01
C MET A 1 56.62 9.03 -20.44
N GLU A 2 55.96 10.14 -20.13
CA GLU A 2 54.71 10.22 -19.38
C GLU A 2 53.53 9.72 -20.21
N ALA A 3 52.74 8.82 -19.65
CA ALA A 3 51.39 8.53 -20.13
C ALA A 3 50.42 9.34 -19.25
N VAL A 4 50.19 10.58 -19.66
CA VAL A 4 49.12 11.44 -19.16
C VAL A 4 47.79 10.77 -19.52
N LEU A 5 47.19 10.09 -18.53
CA LEU A 5 45.82 9.57 -18.63
C LEU A 5 44.86 10.75 -18.58
N GLU A 6 44.33 11.08 -19.76
CA GLU A 6 43.32 12.10 -20.00
C GLU A 6 42.05 11.81 -19.19
N GLN A 7 41.92 12.48 -18.03
CA GLN A 7 40.68 12.49 -17.26
C GLN A 7 39.64 13.33 -18.00
N ARG A 8 38.79 12.66 -18.79
CA ARG A 8 37.58 13.28 -19.35
C ARG A 8 36.67 13.72 -18.19
N PRO A 9 36.20 14.98 -18.15
CA PRO A 9 35.27 15.44 -17.14
C PRO A 9 33.95 14.67 -17.25
N VAL A 10 33.54 14.03 -16.16
CA VAL A 10 32.26 13.33 -16.05
C VAL A 10 31.13 14.37 -16.13
N PRO A 11 30.13 14.21 -17.03
CA PRO A 11 29.05 15.17 -17.15
C PRO A 11 28.24 15.24 -15.85
N PRO A 12 27.87 16.44 -15.37
CA PRO A 12 27.05 16.59 -14.18
C PRO A 12 25.63 16.09 -14.51
N GLY A 13 25.27 14.90 -14.00
CA GLY A 13 23.91 14.37 -14.15
C GLY A 13 23.77 12.85 -14.18
N LEU A 14 24.86 12.06 -14.23
CA LEU A 14 24.77 10.61 -14.15
C LEU A 14 24.82 10.14 -12.68
N PRO A 15 23.81 9.41 -12.17
CA PRO A 15 23.86 8.85 -10.82
C PRO A 15 25.05 7.89 -10.71
N HIS A 16 25.98 8.21 -9.81
CA HIS A 16 27.20 7.43 -9.61
C HIS A 16 26.82 5.96 -9.31
N PRO A 17 27.39 4.95 -9.99
CA PRO A 17 27.06 3.53 -9.78
C PRO A 17 27.29 3.07 -8.34
N ALA A 18 28.15 3.77 -7.60
CA ALA A 18 28.37 3.58 -6.17
C ALA A 18 27.13 3.90 -5.31
N GLY A 19 26.29 4.87 -5.70
CA GLY A 19 25.08 5.26 -4.98
C GLY A 19 23.99 4.19 -5.06
N VAL A 20 23.76 3.63 -6.26
CA VAL A 20 22.82 2.53 -6.48
C VAL A 20 23.26 1.27 -5.73
N LEU A 21 24.58 0.99 -5.69
CA LEU A 21 25.13 -0.14 -4.94
C LEU A 21 24.99 0.05 -3.42
N CYS A 22 25.20 1.27 -2.91
CA CYS A 22 25.09 1.58 -1.49
C CYS A 22 23.63 1.54 -1.00
N VAL A 23 22.67 2.04 -1.81
CA VAL A 23 21.24 1.90 -1.55
C VAL A 23 20.81 0.44 -1.60
N ARG A 24 21.26 -0.33 -2.61
CA ARG A 24 21.02 -1.78 -2.66
C ARG A 24 21.57 -2.48 -1.43
N ALA A 25 22.79 -2.17 -0.99
CA ALA A 25 23.41 -2.77 0.18
C ALA A 25 22.69 -2.39 1.50
N ARG A 26 22.17 -1.16 1.60
CA ARG A 26 21.43 -0.69 2.78
C ARG A 26 20.02 -1.29 2.84
N VAL A 27 19.31 -1.41 1.72
CA VAL A 27 18.03 -2.16 1.63
C VAL A 27 18.26 -3.64 1.95
N ARG A 28 19.36 -4.24 1.47
CA ARG A 28 19.75 -5.63 1.81
C ARG A 28 20.05 -5.85 3.30
N ARG A 29 20.59 -4.83 4.00
CA ARG A 29 20.86 -4.91 5.45
C ARG A 29 19.64 -4.59 6.31
N GLN A 30 18.74 -3.71 5.86
CA GLN A 30 17.52 -3.35 6.58
C GLN A 30 16.44 -4.44 6.51
N GLY A 31 16.41 -5.23 5.42
CA GLY A 31 15.45 -6.32 5.19
C GLY A 31 15.72 -7.62 5.94
N ARG A 32 16.64 -7.64 6.92
CA ARG A 32 17.08 -8.84 7.64
C ARG A 32 16.87 -8.78 9.15
N ARG A 33 15.86 -8.01 9.60
CA ARG A 33 15.31 -8.18 10.96
C ARG A 33 14.22 -9.22 10.88
N ASP A 34 14.69 -10.46 10.85
CA ASP A 34 13.89 -11.67 10.69
C ASP A 34 13.10 -11.88 11.99
N HIS A 35 11.92 -11.28 12.09
CA HIS A 35 10.90 -11.71 13.05
C HIS A 35 9.86 -12.54 12.29
N PRO A 36 10.20 -13.77 11.83
CA PRO A 36 9.26 -14.62 11.09
C PRO A 36 8.02 -14.89 11.93
N ARG A 37 8.15 -14.88 13.27
CA ARG A 37 7.05 -14.96 14.21
C ARG A 37 6.12 -13.75 14.14
N LEU A 38 6.67 -12.53 14.11
CA LEU A 38 5.86 -11.32 13.98
C LEU A 38 5.18 -11.26 12.61
N ALA A 39 5.90 -11.58 11.54
CA ALA A 39 5.34 -11.66 10.20
C ALA A 39 4.22 -12.71 10.11
N ALA A 40 4.40 -13.88 10.71
CA ALA A 40 3.36 -14.91 10.78
C ALA A 40 2.16 -14.45 11.60
N VAL A 41 2.36 -13.80 12.75
CA VAL A 41 1.28 -13.24 13.58
C VAL A 41 0.50 -12.16 12.83
N LEU A 42 1.19 -11.32 12.05
CA LEU A 42 0.54 -10.27 11.25
C LEU A 42 -0.16 -10.81 10.00
N ALA A 43 0.38 -11.86 9.40
CA ALA A 43 -0.23 -12.53 8.24
C ALA A 43 -1.39 -13.44 8.64
N PHE A 44 -1.46 -13.87 9.91
CA PHE A 44 -2.48 -14.81 10.37
C PHE A 44 -3.92 -14.27 10.20
N PRO A 45 -4.29 -13.04 10.64
CA PRO A 45 -5.66 -12.53 10.48
C PRO A 45 -6.17 -12.49 9.03
N PRO A 46 -5.44 -11.97 8.03
CA PRO A 46 -5.94 -11.97 6.64
C PRO A 46 -6.02 -13.38 6.05
N VAL A 47 -5.08 -14.28 6.40
CA VAL A 47 -5.13 -15.68 5.95
C VAL A 47 -6.33 -16.41 6.57
N ALA A 48 -6.53 -16.26 7.88
CA ALA A 48 -7.65 -16.87 8.59
C ALA A 48 -9.00 -16.38 8.06
N THR A 49 -9.15 -15.07 7.83
CA THR A 49 -10.36 -14.48 7.27
C THR A 49 -10.60 -14.97 5.83
N GLY A 50 -9.55 -15.04 5.02
CA GLY A 50 -9.61 -15.59 3.67
C GLY A 50 -10.09 -17.03 3.66
N LEU A 51 -9.49 -17.90 4.49
CA LEU A 51 -9.93 -19.30 4.62
C LEU A 51 -11.38 -19.40 5.12
N ALA A 52 -11.76 -18.57 6.11
CA ALA A 52 -13.09 -18.58 6.70
C ALA A 52 -14.20 -18.24 5.68
N MET A 53 -13.89 -17.43 4.68
CA MET A 53 -14.84 -17.05 3.63
C MET A 53 -15.21 -18.22 2.70
N TRP A 54 -14.35 -19.22 2.55
CA TRP A 54 -14.58 -20.35 1.64
C TRP A 54 -15.19 -21.58 2.33
N MET A 55 -15.17 -21.63 3.66
CA MET A 55 -15.70 -22.76 4.41
C MET A 55 -17.18 -22.53 4.76
N PRO A 56 -18.12 -23.43 4.39
CA PRO A 56 -19.55 -23.24 4.64
C PRO A 56 -19.89 -22.99 6.11
N ALA A 57 -19.16 -23.62 7.02
CA ALA A 57 -19.37 -23.48 8.46
C ALA A 57 -18.97 -22.10 9.02
N THR A 58 -18.06 -21.39 8.35
CA THR A 58 -17.55 -20.08 8.82
C THR A 58 -17.90 -18.93 7.87
N GLU A 59 -18.48 -19.21 6.71
CA GLU A 59 -19.01 -18.20 5.79
C GLU A 59 -19.88 -17.15 6.51
N PRO A 60 -20.87 -17.50 7.37
CA PRO A 60 -21.71 -16.51 8.04
C PRO A 60 -20.94 -15.56 8.97
N LEU A 61 -19.73 -15.91 9.42
CA LEU A 61 -18.88 -15.01 10.20
C LEU A 61 -18.33 -13.88 9.32
N VAL A 62 -18.07 -14.14 8.04
CA VAL A 62 -17.56 -13.15 7.09
C VAL A 62 -18.72 -12.45 6.38
N ARG A 63 -19.72 -13.20 5.93
CA ARG A 63 -20.87 -12.70 5.17
C ARG A 63 -22.12 -13.46 5.59
N GLN A 64 -23.07 -12.76 6.20
CA GLN A 64 -24.31 -13.36 6.70
C GLN A 64 -25.29 -13.67 5.57
N GLU A 65 -25.43 -12.74 4.63
CA GLU A 65 -26.33 -12.85 3.49
C GLU A 65 -25.70 -12.23 2.25
N ALA A 66 -26.02 -12.76 1.07
CA ALA A 66 -25.60 -12.22 -0.20
C ALA A 66 -26.77 -12.34 -1.19
N ARG A 67 -27.35 -11.21 -1.57
CA ARG A 67 -28.49 -11.15 -2.48
C ARG A 67 -28.14 -10.30 -3.69
N LEU A 68 -28.58 -10.73 -4.87
CA LEU A 68 -28.50 -9.91 -6.08
C LEU A 68 -29.73 -9.01 -6.12
N VAL A 69 -29.51 -7.69 -6.12
CA VAL A 69 -30.58 -6.70 -6.17
C VAL A 69 -30.46 -5.95 -7.51
N ALA A 70 -31.57 -5.83 -8.22
CA ALA A 70 -31.64 -5.05 -9.45
C ALA A 70 -31.85 -3.57 -9.13
N TRP A 71 -30.99 -2.72 -9.68
CA TRP A 71 -31.01 -1.27 -9.58
C TRP A 71 -31.10 -0.69 -11.00
N GLY A 72 -32.33 -0.50 -11.48
CA GLY A 72 -32.57 -0.03 -12.85
C GLY A 72 -32.03 -1.02 -13.89
N SER A 73 -31.03 -0.60 -14.67
CA SER A 73 -30.39 -1.41 -15.72
C SER A 73 -29.21 -2.28 -15.22
N TYR A 74 -28.89 -2.26 -13.93
CA TYR A 74 -27.74 -2.97 -13.36
C TYR A 74 -28.15 -3.90 -12.22
N THR A 75 -27.45 -5.02 -12.08
CA THR A 75 -27.61 -5.94 -10.94
C THR A 75 -26.40 -5.83 -10.04
N ALA A 76 -26.62 -5.53 -8.76
CA ALA A 76 -25.58 -5.38 -7.76
C ALA A 76 -25.68 -6.50 -6.71
N LEU A 77 -24.54 -6.90 -6.15
CA LEU A 77 -24.49 -7.78 -4.99
C LEU A 77 -24.64 -6.95 -3.72
N ASP A 78 -25.74 -7.16 -3.00
CA ASP A 78 -25.99 -6.60 -1.69
C ASP A 78 -25.67 -7.67 -0.64
N ALA A 79 -24.63 -7.42 0.16
CA ALA A 79 -24.09 -8.37 1.12
C ALA A 79 -24.11 -7.81 2.54
N VAL A 80 -24.63 -8.61 3.48
CA VAL A 80 -24.62 -8.27 4.90
C VAL A 80 -23.31 -8.77 5.50
N HIS A 81 -22.49 -7.82 5.98
CA HIS A 81 -21.18 -8.10 6.54
C HIS A 81 -21.28 -8.77 7.91
N GLY A 82 -20.56 -9.88 8.08
CA GLY A 82 -20.49 -10.60 9.35
C GLY A 82 -19.45 -10.01 10.33
N PRO A 83 -19.42 -10.48 11.58
CA PRO A 83 -18.54 -9.96 12.62
C PRO A 83 -17.05 -10.13 12.31
N LEU A 84 -16.64 -11.23 11.66
CA LEU A 84 -15.25 -11.47 11.28
C LEU A 84 -14.81 -10.51 10.16
N PHE A 85 -15.73 -10.12 9.26
CA PHE A 85 -15.44 -9.09 8.27
C PHE A 85 -15.14 -7.75 8.95
N VAL A 86 -15.96 -7.32 9.92
CA VAL A 86 -15.73 -6.05 10.64
C VAL A 86 -14.40 -6.09 11.40
N ALA A 87 -14.08 -7.22 12.04
CA ALA A 87 -12.80 -7.39 12.73
C ALA A 87 -11.60 -7.33 11.76
N ALA A 88 -11.69 -8.01 10.61
CA ALA A 88 -10.66 -7.98 9.59
C ALA A 88 -10.50 -6.57 8.99
N LEU A 89 -11.61 -5.87 8.75
CA LEU A 89 -11.62 -4.49 8.30
C LEU A 89 -10.89 -3.59 9.31
N ALA A 90 -11.29 -3.62 10.58
CA ALA A 90 -10.65 -2.83 11.63
C ALA A 90 -9.14 -3.11 11.72
N TYR A 91 -8.75 -4.39 11.65
CA TYR A 91 -7.34 -4.81 11.65
C TYR A 91 -6.56 -4.22 10.45
N SER A 92 -7.11 -4.32 9.25
CA SER A 92 -6.48 -3.77 8.03
C SER A 92 -6.32 -2.25 8.12
N TYR A 93 -7.32 -1.53 8.62
CA TYR A 93 -7.24 -0.07 8.77
C TYR A 93 -6.25 0.36 9.85
N LEU A 94 -6.13 -0.39 10.95
CA LEU A 94 -5.07 -0.16 11.94
C LEU A 94 -3.68 -0.34 11.29
N PHE A 95 -3.51 -1.37 10.46
CA PHE A 95 -2.25 -1.63 9.79
C PHE A 95 -1.89 -0.51 8.79
N VAL A 96 -2.86 -0.04 8.03
CA VAL A 96 -2.72 1.12 7.13
C VAL A 96 -2.37 2.38 7.92
N ALA A 97 -3.06 2.66 9.03
CA ALA A 97 -2.79 3.83 9.88
C ALA A 97 -1.37 3.78 10.46
N VAL A 98 -0.94 2.65 10.99
CA VAL A 98 0.43 2.45 11.50
C VAL A 98 1.46 2.63 10.38
N GLY A 99 1.20 2.07 9.19
CA GLY A 99 2.05 2.23 8.01
C GLY A 99 2.21 3.68 7.58
N LEU A 100 1.11 4.43 7.54
CA LEU A 100 1.10 5.85 7.21
C LEU A 100 1.82 6.69 8.27
N LEU A 101 1.57 6.44 9.55
CA LEU A 101 2.28 7.11 10.65
C LEU A 101 3.78 6.88 10.56
N GLN A 102 4.20 5.66 10.22
CA GLN A 102 5.61 5.33 10.03
C GLN A 102 6.20 6.01 8.79
N LEU A 103 5.44 6.08 7.70
CA LEU A 103 5.86 6.78 6.48
C LEU A 103 6.02 8.29 6.73
N VAL A 104 5.09 8.91 7.45
CA VAL A 104 5.16 10.32 7.83
C VAL A 104 6.31 10.56 8.82
N SER A 105 6.46 9.72 9.84
CA SER A 105 7.51 9.89 10.85
C SER A 105 8.91 9.79 10.25
N THR A 106 9.09 8.89 9.27
CA THR A 106 10.35 8.74 8.53
C THR A 106 10.56 9.88 7.54
N SER A 107 9.51 10.32 6.82
CA SER A 107 9.54 11.49 5.94
C SER A 107 10.05 12.73 6.66
N LEU A 108 9.51 13.04 7.83
CA LEU A 108 9.87 14.24 8.60
C LEU A 108 11.37 14.27 8.98
N ARG A 109 11.99 13.10 9.14
CA ARG A 109 13.41 12.92 9.52
C ARG A 109 14.35 12.76 8.32
N ALA A 110 13.83 12.69 7.10
CA ALA A 110 14.61 12.38 5.91
C ALA A 110 15.15 13.63 5.18
N PRO A 111 16.22 13.49 4.36
CA PRO A 111 16.69 14.55 3.45
C PRO A 111 15.60 15.01 2.47
N LEU A 112 15.72 16.25 1.96
CA LEU A 112 14.69 16.96 1.17
C LEU A 112 14.10 16.17 -0.01
N VAL A 113 14.91 15.37 -0.71
CA VAL A 113 14.46 14.52 -1.83
C VAL A 113 13.55 13.38 -1.35
N TYR A 114 13.90 12.73 -0.24
CA TYR A 114 13.09 11.67 0.36
C TYR A 114 11.80 12.20 1.00
N LYS A 115 11.78 13.48 1.42
CA LYS A 115 10.57 14.16 1.89
C LYS A 115 9.51 14.27 0.80
N GLN A 116 9.90 14.67 -0.41
CA GLN A 116 8.96 14.85 -1.52
C GLN A 116 8.40 13.50 -2.00
N GLN A 117 9.25 12.47 -2.09
CA GLN A 117 8.81 11.11 -2.44
C GLN A 117 7.80 10.54 -1.43
N SER A 118 8.13 10.62 -0.14
CA SER A 118 7.27 10.11 0.93
C SER A 118 5.98 10.91 1.10
N ALA A 119 6.00 12.23 0.86
CA ALA A 119 4.80 13.07 0.86
C ALA A 119 3.85 12.68 -0.28
N LEU A 120 4.36 12.44 -1.49
CA LEU A 120 3.56 11.99 -2.62
C LEU A 120 2.92 10.62 -2.38
N VAL A 121 3.66 9.68 -1.76
CA VAL A 121 3.10 8.38 -1.37
C VAL A 121 2.05 8.55 -0.27
N ALA A 122 2.31 9.37 0.74
CA ALA A 122 1.34 9.61 1.82
C ALA A 122 0.05 10.27 1.30
N LEU A 123 0.15 11.29 0.44
CA LEU A 123 -0.99 11.95 -0.19
C LEU A 123 -1.78 10.97 -1.08
N GLY A 124 -1.09 10.17 -1.88
CA GLY A 124 -1.73 9.16 -2.71
C GLY A 124 -2.52 8.15 -1.89
N ALA A 125 -2.03 7.76 -0.71
CA ALA A 125 -2.68 6.77 0.14
C ALA A 125 -3.99 7.26 0.77
N VAL A 126 -4.20 8.59 0.83
CA VAL A 126 -5.48 9.18 1.26
C VAL A 126 -6.60 8.85 0.27
N VAL A 127 -6.28 8.69 -1.02
CA VAL A 127 -7.27 8.44 -2.09
C VAL A 127 -8.07 7.15 -1.86
N PRO A 128 -7.46 5.97 -1.68
CA PRO A 128 -8.22 4.73 -1.41
C PRO A 128 -8.94 4.76 -0.05
N ILE A 129 -8.39 5.44 0.97
CA ILE A 129 -9.08 5.59 2.27
C ILE A 129 -10.36 6.41 2.10
N GLY A 130 -10.27 7.55 1.43
CA GLY A 130 -11.42 8.42 1.16
C GLY A 130 -12.48 7.71 0.34
N ALA A 131 -12.09 6.98 -0.71
CA ALA A 131 -13.01 6.19 -1.53
C ALA A 131 -13.69 5.06 -0.74
N SER A 132 -12.95 4.41 0.17
CA SER A 132 -13.50 3.37 1.03
C SER A 132 -14.51 3.95 2.02
N VAL A 133 -14.20 5.07 2.68
CA VAL A 133 -15.14 5.77 3.57
C VAL A 133 -16.38 6.22 2.80
N ALA A 134 -16.20 6.77 1.59
CA ALA A 134 -17.29 7.20 0.74
C ALA A 134 -18.25 6.05 0.38
N SER A 135 -17.69 4.87 0.10
CA SER A 135 -18.44 3.68 -0.30
C SER A 135 -19.11 2.98 0.88
N TYR A 136 -18.40 2.78 2.00
CA TYR A 136 -18.87 1.94 3.11
C TYR A 136 -19.57 2.70 4.24
N ILE A 137 -19.24 3.98 4.47
CA ILE A 137 -19.77 4.74 5.62
C ILE A 137 -20.88 5.71 5.18
N SER A 138 -20.68 6.44 4.08
CA SER A 138 -21.65 7.43 3.64
C SER A 138 -22.73 6.93 2.68
N GLY A 139 -22.55 5.73 2.10
CA GLY A 139 -23.50 5.18 1.12
C GLY A 139 -23.66 6.04 -0.14
N TYR A 140 -22.67 6.91 -0.45
CA TYR A 140 -22.73 7.83 -1.58
C TYR A 140 -22.79 7.11 -2.94
N THR A 141 -22.32 5.88 -2.97
CA THR A 141 -22.26 5.05 -4.16
C THR A 141 -22.63 3.61 -3.80
N ILE A 142 -23.40 2.96 -4.66
CA ILE A 142 -23.69 1.52 -4.60
C ILE A 142 -22.47 0.73 -5.10
N ILE A 143 -21.65 1.35 -5.95
CA ILE A 143 -20.46 0.76 -6.53
C ILE A 143 -19.28 1.09 -5.62
N ASP A 144 -18.53 0.07 -5.19
CA ASP A 144 -17.30 0.24 -4.44
C ASP A 144 -16.24 0.95 -5.31
N LEU A 145 -15.88 2.19 -4.94
CA LEU A 145 -14.89 3.01 -5.64
C LEU A 145 -13.45 2.68 -5.22
N THR A 146 -13.26 1.84 -4.20
CA THR A 146 -11.94 1.47 -3.66
C THR A 146 -10.99 0.90 -4.73
N PRO A 147 -11.41 0.03 -5.66
CA PRO A 147 -10.53 -0.50 -6.72
C PRO A 147 -10.02 0.60 -7.67
N VAL A 148 -10.88 1.55 -8.01
CA VAL A 148 -10.53 2.70 -8.86
C VAL A 148 -9.53 3.60 -8.14
N ALA A 149 -9.79 3.87 -6.86
CA ALA A 149 -8.91 4.67 -6.02
C ALA A 149 -7.55 4.02 -5.76
N LEU A 150 -7.50 2.69 -5.61
CA LEU A 150 -6.26 1.92 -5.53
C LEU A 150 -5.43 2.02 -6.81
N SER A 151 -6.08 2.01 -7.98
CA SER A 151 -5.41 2.19 -9.27
C SER A 151 -4.76 3.57 -9.37
N ALA A 152 -5.50 4.62 -8.99
CA ALA A 152 -4.97 5.98 -8.92
C ALA A 152 -3.80 6.11 -7.93
N PHE A 153 -3.89 5.46 -6.77
CA PHE A 153 -2.80 5.41 -5.80
C PHE A 153 -1.56 4.71 -6.38
N GLY A 154 -1.72 3.59 -7.07
CA GLY A 154 -0.63 2.88 -7.74
C GLY A 154 0.12 3.77 -8.74
N VAL A 155 -0.60 4.57 -9.53
CA VAL A 155 -0.01 5.55 -10.45
C VAL A 155 0.77 6.62 -9.68
N ALA A 156 0.20 7.17 -8.59
CA ALA A 156 0.89 8.16 -7.77
C ALA A 156 2.21 7.62 -7.18
N VAL A 157 2.20 6.38 -6.69
CA VAL A 157 3.40 5.69 -6.19
C VAL A 157 4.42 5.49 -7.31
N ALA A 158 3.99 5.04 -8.49
CA ALA A 158 4.88 4.86 -9.64
C ALA A 158 5.56 6.19 -10.06
N VAL A 159 4.81 7.30 -10.09
CA VAL A 159 5.34 8.64 -10.39
C VAL A 159 6.30 9.10 -9.30
N ALA A 160 5.98 8.90 -8.03
CA ALA A 160 6.85 9.24 -6.91
C ALA A 160 8.19 8.47 -6.99
N LEU A 161 8.14 7.20 -7.36
CA LEU A 161 9.36 6.41 -7.54
C LEU A 161 10.16 6.86 -8.75
N ALA A 162 9.51 7.08 -9.91
CA ALA A 162 10.19 7.47 -11.14
C ALA A 162 10.84 8.86 -11.08
N ARG A 163 10.25 9.81 -10.34
CA ARG A 163 10.76 11.19 -10.26
C ARG A 163 11.86 11.42 -9.24
N TYR A 164 11.96 10.59 -8.19
CA TYR A 164 12.90 10.83 -7.09
C TYR A 164 13.95 9.73 -6.91
N CYS A 165 13.83 8.58 -7.58
CA CYS A 165 14.87 7.54 -7.58
C CYS A 165 15.75 7.51 -8.84
N CYS A 166 15.42 8.27 -9.88
CA CYS A 166 16.21 8.46 -11.10
C CYS A 166 16.73 9.88 -11.18
#